data_AF-A0A8W8KV52-F1
#
_entry.id   AF-A0A8W8KV52-F1
#
_cell.length_a   1.000
_cell.length_b   1.000
_cell.length_c   1.000
_cell.angle_alpha   90.00
_cell.angle_beta   90.00
_cell.angle_gamma   90.00
#
_symmetry.space_group_name_H-M   'P 1'
#
loop_
_entity.id
_entity.type
_entity.pdbx_description
1 polymer ?
#
loop_
_entity_poly.entity_id
_entity_poly.type
_entity_poly.pdbx_seq_one_letter_code
_entity_poly.pdbx_strand_id
1 'polypeptide(L)'
;RVPPTRTMSHLCKNTKLDLHNNLKETLTSAFLAGSMNGGENFRRWKNYLMRHCRFTRHEYTTIRRDFVYLEKNDLLAVGDYKFLIKMFEHIDKRAIPLIKKTALKINEAPIVRHKTGFVYNFKL
;
A
#
# COMPACT_ATOMS: atom_id res chain seq x y z
N ARG A 1 -31.02 -15.53 -32.38
CA ARG A 1 -30.49 -15.59 -30.99
C ARG A 1 -28.96 -15.64 -31.08
N VAL A 2 -28.30 -14.51 -30.86
CA VAL A 2 -26.84 -14.43 -30.72
C VAL A 2 -26.55 -14.57 -29.21
N PRO A 3 -25.60 -15.41 -28.76
CA PRO A 3 -25.30 -15.50 -27.35
C PRO A 3 -24.68 -14.17 -26.88
N PRO A 4 -24.93 -13.72 -25.64
CA PRO A 4 -24.19 -12.59 -25.12
C PRO A 4 -22.73 -13.02 -24.99
N THR A 5 -21.86 -12.41 -25.78
CA THR A 5 -20.42 -12.41 -25.51
C THR A 5 -20.24 -11.89 -24.10
N ARG A 6 -19.90 -12.81 -23.20
CA ARG A 6 -19.48 -12.53 -21.84
C ARG A 6 -18.23 -11.67 -21.95
N THR A 7 -18.40 -10.36 -21.97
CA THR A 7 -17.31 -9.40 -21.80
C THR A 7 -16.78 -9.65 -20.40
N MET A 8 -15.79 -10.54 -20.29
CA MET A 8 -14.91 -10.58 -19.14
C MET A 8 -14.27 -9.20 -19.10
N SER A 9 -14.81 -8.34 -18.24
CA SER A 9 -14.12 -7.16 -17.80
C SER A 9 -12.82 -7.64 -17.20
N HIS A 10 -11.75 -7.63 -18.00
CA HIS A 10 -10.41 -7.64 -17.48
C HIS A 10 -10.33 -6.39 -16.61
N LEU A 11 -10.59 -6.60 -15.31
CA LEU A 11 -10.29 -5.67 -14.25
C LEU A 11 -8.78 -5.42 -14.37
N CYS A 12 -8.39 -4.47 -15.22
CA CYS A 12 -7.06 -3.89 -15.19
C CYS A 12 -7.05 -3.02 -13.93
N LYS A 13 -6.97 -3.71 -12.79
CA LYS A 13 -6.65 -3.08 -11.52
C LYS A 13 -5.31 -2.40 -11.72
N ASN A 14 -5.23 -1.17 -11.23
CA ASN A 14 -4.08 -0.30 -11.39
C ASN A 14 -2.86 -1.02 -10.77
N THR A 15 -2.00 -1.65 -11.60
CA THR A 15 -1.03 -2.66 -11.16
C THR A 15 -0.09 -2.16 -10.07
N LYS A 16 0.22 -0.86 -10.08
CA LYS A 16 1.01 -0.18 -9.06
C LYS A 16 0.29 -0.09 -7.71
N LEU A 17 -1.00 0.22 -7.72
CA LEU A 17 -1.83 0.30 -6.53
C LEU A 17 -2.05 -1.08 -5.91
N ASP A 18 -2.20 -2.12 -6.74
CA ASP A 18 -2.30 -3.50 -6.25
C ASP A 18 -1.01 -3.96 -5.57
N LEU A 19 0.15 -3.69 -6.18
CA LEU A 19 1.46 -3.97 -5.57
C LEU A 19 1.62 -3.21 -4.24
N HIS A 20 1.19 -1.95 -4.21
CA HIS A 20 1.22 -1.13 -3.00
C HIS A 20 0.31 -1.69 -1.89
N ASN A 21 -0.93 -2.08 -2.21
CA ASN A 21 -1.86 -2.66 -1.25
C ASN A 21 -1.41 -4.05 -0.76
N ASN A 22 -0.89 -4.89 -1.67
CA ASN A 22 -0.32 -6.19 -1.31
C ASN A 22 0.88 -6.05 -0.39
N LEU A 23 1.72 -5.02 -0.58
CA LEU A 23 2.82 -4.74 0.36
C LEU A 23 2.28 -4.43 1.75
N LYS A 24 1.30 -3.53 1.89
CA LYS A 24 0.70 -3.19 3.19
C LYS A 24 0.11 -4.41 3.90
N GLU A 25 -0.64 -5.23 3.17
CA GLU A 25 -1.21 -6.48 3.71
C GLU A 25 -0.10 -7.46 4.14
N THR A 26 0.95 -7.64 3.34
CA THR A 26 2.07 -8.54 3.67
C THR A 26 2.85 -8.04 4.88
N LEU A 27 3.13 -6.73 4.98
CA LEU A 27 3.77 -6.15 6.15
C LEU A 27 2.92 -6.34 7.41
N THR A 28 1.61 -6.16 7.28
CA THR A 28 0.65 -6.40 8.36
C THR A 28 0.69 -7.84 8.80
N SER A 29 0.47 -8.80 7.90
CA SER A 29 0.30 -10.22 8.24
C SER A 29 1.59 -10.95 8.59
N ALA A 30 2.71 -10.63 7.94
CA ALA A 30 3.94 -11.41 8.11
C ALA A 30 4.91 -10.81 9.14
N PHE A 31 4.88 -9.50 9.35
CA PHE A 31 5.87 -8.81 10.20
C PHE A 31 5.25 -8.13 11.43
N LEU A 32 3.99 -7.72 11.34
CA LEU A 32 3.30 -6.99 12.41
C LEU A 32 2.22 -7.83 13.11
N ALA A 33 1.73 -8.92 12.50
CA ALA A 33 0.64 -9.76 13.04
C ALA A 33 1.07 -10.76 14.13
N GLY A 34 2.11 -10.41 14.91
CA GLY A 34 2.31 -11.04 16.21
C GLY A 34 1.24 -10.54 17.19
N SER A 35 0.14 -11.28 17.33
CA SER A 35 -0.88 -11.18 18.39
C SER A 35 -1.80 -9.94 18.40
N MET A 36 -3.11 -10.19 18.50
CA MET A 36 -4.16 -9.22 18.86
C MET A 36 -3.90 -8.47 20.18
N ASN A 37 -2.86 -8.84 20.94
CA ASN A 37 -2.41 -8.18 22.17
C ASN A 37 -1.09 -7.38 22.03
N GLY A 38 -0.61 -7.11 20.81
CA GLY A 38 0.52 -6.22 20.59
C GLY A 38 1.87 -6.89 20.79
N GLY A 39 2.20 -7.83 19.91
CA GLY A 39 3.55 -8.39 19.82
C GLY A 39 4.61 -7.30 19.65
N GLU A 40 5.86 -7.63 19.99
CA GLU A 40 6.96 -6.67 20.10
C GLU A 40 7.12 -5.79 18.84
N ASN A 41 6.90 -6.36 17.65
CA ASN A 41 6.95 -5.60 16.40
C ASN A 41 5.82 -4.57 16.27
N PHE A 42 4.59 -4.92 16.67
CA PHE A 42 3.47 -3.97 16.70
C PHE A 42 3.72 -2.85 17.72
N ARG A 43 4.27 -3.19 18.89
CA ARG A 43 4.65 -2.19 19.91
C ARG A 43 5.73 -1.25 19.39
N ARG A 44 6.77 -1.78 18.73
CA ARG A 44 7.82 -0.97 18.07
C ARG A 44 7.26 -0.09 16.97
N TRP A 45 6.35 -0.61 16.15
CA TRP A 45 5.61 0.15 15.14
C TRP A 45 4.89 1.35 15.75
N LYS A 46 4.07 1.13 16.80
CA LYS A 46 3.35 2.21 17.48
C LYS A 46 4.28 3.21 18.14
N ASN A 47 5.33 2.75 18.82
CA ASN A 47 6.33 3.62 19.42
C ASN A 47 7.06 4.49 18.40
N TYR A 48 7.39 3.94 17.22
CA TYR A 48 8.02 4.70 16.15
C TYR A 48 7.07 5.78 15.63
N LEU A 49 5.81 5.44 15.38
CA LEU A 49 4.80 6.41 14.96
C LEU A 49 4.60 7.54 15.99
N MET A 50 4.52 7.23 17.29
CA MET A 50 4.39 8.27 18.32
C MET A 50 5.60 9.22 18.40
N ARG A 51 6.80 8.76 18.02
CA ARG A 51 8.03 9.58 18.06
C ARG A 51 8.24 10.41 16.80
N HIS A 52 7.85 9.88 15.65
CA HIS A 52 8.18 10.46 14.34
C HIS A 52 6.97 11.04 13.61
N CYS A 53 5.76 10.76 14.08
CA CYS A 53 4.51 11.33 13.58
C CYS A 53 3.82 12.10 14.70
N ARG A 54 2.97 13.07 14.34
CA ARG A 54 2.10 13.78 15.30
C ARG A 54 0.89 12.91 15.69
N PHE A 55 1.14 11.65 16.05
CA PHE A 55 0.12 10.71 16.49
C PHE A 55 -0.35 11.12 17.88
N THR A 56 -1.65 11.32 18.05
CA THR A 56 -2.20 11.61 19.38
C THR A 56 -2.29 10.32 20.18
N ARG A 57 -2.01 10.36 21.50
CA ARG A 57 -2.00 9.18 22.38
C ARG A 57 -3.34 8.40 22.43
N HIS A 58 -4.43 9.01 21.93
CA HIS A 58 -5.76 8.41 21.88
C HIS A 58 -5.99 7.55 20.62
N GLU A 59 -5.06 7.51 19.68
CA GLU A 59 -5.17 6.74 18.44
C GLU A 59 -4.44 5.40 18.52
N TYR A 60 -4.88 4.52 19.44
CA TYR A 60 -4.62 3.08 19.32
C TYR A 60 -5.45 2.51 18.15
N THR A 61 -5.12 2.96 16.95
CA THR A 61 -5.76 2.59 15.69
C THR A 61 -5.21 1.28 15.15
N THR A 62 -5.94 0.65 14.24
CA THR A 62 -5.46 -0.55 13.55
C THR A 62 -4.28 -0.21 12.62
N ILE A 63 -3.42 -1.19 12.34
CA ILE A 63 -2.28 -1.02 11.39
C ILE A 63 -2.77 -0.46 10.04
N ARG A 64 -3.93 -0.92 9.57
CA ARG A 64 -4.57 -0.40 8.34
C ARG A 64 -4.83 1.10 8.40
N ARG A 65 -5.33 1.61 9.53
CA ARG A 65 -5.54 3.07 9.73
C ARG A 65 -4.22 3.82 9.82
N ASP A 66 -3.20 3.22 10.41
CA ASP A 66 -1.87 3.82 10.45
C ASP A 66 -1.31 4.02 9.04
N PHE A 67 -1.46 3.03 8.14
CA PHE A 67 -1.08 3.20 6.74
C PHE A 67 -1.84 4.33 6.05
N VAL A 68 -3.15 4.44 6.25
CA VAL A 68 -3.95 5.55 5.69
C VAL A 68 -3.47 6.90 6.22
N TYR A 69 -3.10 6.99 7.50
CA TYR A 69 -2.50 8.20 8.07
C TYR A 69 -1.18 8.54 7.38
N LEU A 70 -0.29 7.56 7.19
CA LEU A 70 1.00 7.78 6.52
C LEU A 70 0.82 8.27 5.09
N GLU A 71 -0.18 7.75 4.36
CA GLU A 71 -0.53 8.20 3.01
C GLU A 71 -1.03 9.63 2.99
N LYS A 72 -1.92 10.00 3.92
CA LYS A 72 -2.48 11.35 4.00
C LYS A 72 -1.48 12.44 4.40
N ASN A 73 -0.35 12.05 5.00
CA ASN A 73 0.68 12.97 5.47
C ASN A 73 1.95 12.90 4.59
N ASP A 74 1.87 12.34 3.39
CA ASP A 74 2.99 12.20 2.44
C ASP A 74 4.20 11.44 3.00
N LEU A 75 4.01 10.65 4.06
CA LEU A 75 5.04 9.78 4.63
C LEU A 75 5.11 8.44 3.90
N LEU A 76 4.08 8.08 3.15
CA LEU A 76 3.98 6.85 2.38
C LEU A 76 3.28 7.12 1.04
N ALA A 77 3.93 6.78 -0.08
CA ALA A 77 3.30 6.88 -1.39
C ALA A 77 3.52 5.61 -2.22
N VAL A 78 2.78 5.47 -3.32
CA VAL A 78 2.97 4.37 -4.26
C VAL A 78 4.37 4.47 -4.88
N GLY A 79 5.24 3.52 -4.55
CA GLY A 79 6.63 3.48 -5.04
C GLY A 79 7.64 4.28 -4.21
N ASP A 80 7.21 5.18 -3.32
CA ASP A 80 8.08 5.82 -2.32
C ASP A 80 7.85 5.24 -0.93
N TYR A 81 8.81 4.41 -0.52
CA TYR A 81 8.78 3.67 0.75
C TYR A 81 9.96 4.03 1.66
N LYS A 82 10.62 5.18 1.48
CA LYS A 82 11.77 5.58 2.29
C LYS A 82 11.47 5.59 3.79
N PHE A 83 10.30 6.12 4.16
CA PHE A 83 9.86 6.16 5.56
C PHE A 83 9.62 4.74 6.12
N LEU A 84 8.96 3.86 5.35
CA LEU A 84 8.76 2.47 5.74
C LEU A 84 10.08 1.73 5.91
N ILE A 85 11.06 1.95 5.03
CA ILE A 85 12.39 1.34 5.16
C ILE A 85 13.04 1.76 6.48
N LYS A 86 13.11 3.06 6.77
CA LYS A 86 13.68 3.58 8.03
C LYS A 86 12.96 3.03 9.26
N MET A 87 11.64 2.91 9.18
CA MET A 87 10.84 2.35 10.27
C MET A 87 11.15 0.86 10.47
N PHE A 88 11.20 0.06 9.41
CA PHE A 88 11.50 -1.37 9.49
C PHE A 88 12.96 -1.68 9.83
N GLU A 89 13.89 -0.73 9.67
CA GLU A 89 15.24 -0.85 10.26
C GLU A 89 15.21 -1.00 11.79
N HIS A 90 14.20 -0.41 12.44
CA HIS A 90 14.01 -0.43 13.89
C HIS A 90 13.04 -1.52 14.36
N ILE A 91 12.12 -1.96 13.49
CA ILE A 91 11.13 -2.99 13.81
C ILE A 91 11.68 -4.38 13.48
N ASP A 92 11.86 -4.66 12.19
CA ASP A 92 12.28 -5.96 11.66
C ASP A 92 12.96 -5.78 10.29
N LYS A 93 14.28 -5.88 10.28
CA LYS A 93 15.11 -5.68 9.08
C LYS A 93 14.80 -6.68 7.97
N ARG A 94 14.20 -7.83 8.28
CA ARG A 94 13.81 -8.85 7.29
C ARG A 94 12.73 -8.36 6.32
N ALA A 95 11.98 -7.33 6.67
CA ALA A 95 11.00 -6.71 5.78
C ALA A 95 11.61 -5.80 4.71
N ILE A 96 12.84 -5.28 4.93
CA ILE A 96 13.45 -4.27 4.06
C ILE A 96 13.67 -4.77 2.62
N PRO A 97 14.19 -5.99 2.37
CA PRO A 97 14.34 -6.50 1.01
C PRO A 97 12.99 -6.58 0.26
N LEU A 98 11.92 -6.97 0.95
CA LEU A 98 10.56 -7.01 0.39
C LEU A 98 10.10 -5.61 -0.01
N ILE A 99 10.25 -4.62 0.87
CA ILE A 99 9.84 -3.23 0.60
C ILE A 99 10.60 -2.68 -0.61
N LYS A 100 11.93 -2.84 -0.65
CA LYS A 100 12.77 -2.38 -1.78
C LYS A 100 12.39 -3.09 -3.09
N LYS A 101 12.18 -4.41 -3.06
CA LYS A 101 11.77 -5.18 -4.24
C LYS A 101 10.42 -4.71 -4.79
N THR A 102 9.46 -4.42 -3.91
CA THR A 102 8.16 -3.90 -4.34
C THR A 102 8.25 -2.48 -4.90
N ALA A 103 9.09 -1.61 -4.30
CA ALA A 103 9.37 -0.29 -4.85
C ALA A 103 9.87 -0.38 -6.31
N LEU A 104 10.86 -1.24 -6.55
CA LEU A 104 11.42 -1.47 -7.88
C LEU A 104 10.34 -1.96 -8.86
N LYS A 105 9.57 -2.97 -8.48
CA LYS A 105 8.46 -3.48 -9.31
C LYS A 105 7.44 -2.41 -9.68
N ILE A 106 7.11 -1.51 -8.76
CA ILE A 106 6.16 -0.41 -9.01
C ILE A 106 6.76 0.62 -9.98
N ASN A 107 8.04 0.91 -9.86
CA ASN A 107 8.74 1.84 -10.73
C ASN A 107 8.91 1.28 -12.15
N GLU A 108 9.18 -0.02 -12.26
CA GLU A 108 9.29 -0.76 -13.53
C GLU A 108 7.92 -1.07 -14.17
N ALA A 109 6.83 -1.07 -13.38
CA ALA A 109 5.51 -1.36 -13.91
C ALA A 109 5.07 -0.29 -14.93
N PRO A 110 4.57 -0.70 -16.11
CA PRO A 110 4.10 0.24 -17.13
C PRO A 110 2.94 1.08 -16.59
N ILE A 111 2.89 2.36 -16.97
CA ILE A 111 1.74 3.20 -16.73
C ILE A 111 0.63 2.70 -17.66
N VAL A 112 -0.25 1.84 -17.16
CA VAL A 112 -1.46 1.47 -17.90
C VAL A 112 -2.38 2.68 -17.92
N ARG A 113 -2.20 3.56 -18.91
CA ARG A 113 -3.19 4.59 -19.24
C ARG A 113 -4.38 3.87 -19.83
N HIS A 114 -5.47 3.78 -19.08
CA HIS A 114 -6.75 3.40 -19.66
C HIS A 114 -7.07 4.43 -20.76
N LYS A 115 -7.09 3.99 -22.03
CA LYS A 115 -7.85 4.69 -23.05
C LYS A 115 -9.32 4.52 -22.65
N THR A 116 -9.88 5.47 -21.89
CA THR A 116 -11.32 5.68 -21.92
C THR A 116 -11.66 6.19 -23.32
N GLY A 117 -11.87 5.25 -24.24
CA GLY A 117 -12.36 5.54 -25.58
C GLY A 117 -13.84 5.90 -25.51
N PHE A 118 -14.14 7.13 -25.12
CA PHE A 118 -15.38 7.79 -25.49
C PHE A 118 -15.02 8.89 -26.48
N VAL A 119 -15.02 8.53 -27.77
CA VAL A 119 -15.11 9.51 -28.84
C VAL A 119 -16.58 9.87 -28.94
N TYR A 120 -16.97 11.02 -28.37
CA TYR A 120 -18.25 11.62 -28.73
C TYR A 120 -18.10 12.16 -30.15
N ASN A 121 -18.60 11.42 -31.14
CA ASN A 121 -18.87 11.99 -32.45
C ASN A 121 -20.11 12.89 -32.30
N PHE A 122 -19.88 14.17 -32.03
CA PHE A 122 -20.87 15.18 -32.36
C PHE A 122 -20.88 15.28 -33.89
N LYS A 123 -21.90 14.68 -34.52
CA LYS A 123 -22.30 15.12 -35.87
C LYS A 123 -22.93 16.49 -35.73
N LEU A 124 -22.40 17.43 -36.52
CA LEU A 124 -22.89 18.78 -36.76
C LEU A 124 -24.39 18.80 -37.06
#